data_AF-A0A921FW37-F1
#
_entry.id   AF-A0A921FW37-F1
#
_cell.length_a   1.000
_cell.length_b   1.000
_cell.length_c   1.000
_cell.angle_alpha   90.00
_cell.angle_beta   90.00
_cell.angle_gamma   90.00
#
_symmetry.space_group_name_H-M   'P 1'
#
loop_
_entity.id
_entity.type
_entity.pdbx_description
1 polymer ?
#
loop_
_entity_poly.entity_id
_entity_poly.type
_entity_poly.pdbx_seq_one_letter_code
_entity_poly.pdbx_strand_id
1 'polypeptide(L)' 'MKQEELQKIWKALSKYGIYTEEELNTAIKQMKPLNIGCMVSPVKKFENEKTVMVK' A
#
# COMPACT_ATOMS: atom_id res chain seq x y z
N MET A 1 18.35 -8.92 0.21
CA MET A 1 18.58 -7.62 -0.45
C MET A 1 20.04 -7.25 -0.27
N LYS A 2 20.72 -6.78 -1.32
CA LYS A 2 22.11 -6.30 -1.19
C LYS A 2 22.09 -4.91 -0.53
N GLN A 3 23.05 -4.64 0.35
CA GLN A 3 23.14 -3.36 1.08
C GLN A 3 23.15 -2.14 0.13
N GLU A 4 23.69 -2.31 -1.08
CA GLU A 4 23.71 -1.30 -2.14
C GLU A 4 22.32 -0.91 -2.66
N GLU A 5 21.36 -1.84 -2.69
CA GLU A 5 19.99 -1.55 -3.15
C GLU A 5 19.23 -0.74 -2.11
N LEU A 6 19.46 -1.04 -0.83
CA LEU A 6 18.85 -0.31 0.28
C LEU A 6 19.30 1.16 0.28
N GLN A 7 20.59 1.42 0.02
CA GLN A 7 21.14 2.77 -0.11
C GLN A 7 20.52 3.54 -1.28
N LYS A 8 20.25 2.88 -2.41
CA LYS A 8 19.57 3.50 -3.55
C LYS A 8 18.13 3.90 -3.20
N ILE A 9 17.43 3.06 -2.45
CA ILE A 9 16.07 3.34 -1.97
C ILE A 9 16.07 4.54 -1.04
N TRP A 10 16.95 4.57 -0.02
CA TRP A 10 17.07 5.72 0.88
C TRP A 10 17.44 7.02 0.16
N LYS A 11 18.32 6.95 -0.85
CA LYS A 11 18.66 8.10 -1.70
C LYS A 11 17.48 8.58 -2.56
N ALA A 12 16.57 7.69 -2.94
CA ALA A 12 15.35 8.07 -3.63
C ALA A 12 14.34 8.70 -2.67
N LEU A 13 14.17 8.12 -1.48
CA LEU A 13 13.30 8.62 -0.42
C LEU A 13 13.71 10.01 0.09
N SER A 14 15.01 10.27 0.19
CA SER A 14 15.51 11.59 0.62
C SER A 14 15.13 12.72 -0.33
N LYS A 15 14.92 12.45 -1.63
CA LYS A 15 14.40 13.45 -2.59
C LYS A 15 12.98 13.90 -2.27
N TYR A 16 12.22 13.06 -1.55
CA TYR A 16 10.87 13.34 -1.10
C TYR A 16 10.84 13.84 0.36
N GLY A 17 12.00 14.11 0.96
CA GLY A 17 12.12 14.60 2.33
C GLY A 17 11.99 13.51 3.41
N ILE A 18 12.11 12.24 3.04
CA ILE A 18 12.06 11.11 3.97
C ILE A 18 13.50 10.67 4.27
N TYR A 19 13.94 10.87 5.51
CA TYR A 19 15.30 10.56 5.96
C TYR A 19 15.33 9.47 7.03
N THR A 20 14.17 9.21 7.65
CA THR A 20 14.01 8.24 8.74
C THR A 20 12.90 7.22 8.44
N GLU A 21 12.94 6.11 9.16
CA GLU A 21 11.92 5.07 9.07
C GLU A 21 10.56 5.54 9.63
N GLU A 22 10.56 6.41 10.65
CA GLU A 22 9.34 7.00 11.21
C GLU A 22 8.61 7.90 10.20
N GLU A 23 9.36 8.71 9.46
CA GLU A 23 8.82 9.55 8.38
C GLU A 23 8.27 8.69 7.24
N LEU A 24 8.97 7.60 6.89
CA LEU A 24 8.50 6.65 5.89
C LEU A 24 7.16 6.02 6.32
N ASN A 25 7.08 5.53 7.54
CA ASN A 25 5.86 4.94 8.09
C ASN A 25 4.71 5.95 8.15
N THR A 26 4.99 7.20 8.49
CA THR A 26 4.00 8.27 8.52
C THR A 26 3.52 8.61 7.11
N ALA A 27 4.43 8.72 6.14
CA ALA A 27 4.10 8.96 4.74
C ALA A 27 3.22 7.85 4.16
N ILE A 28 3.52 6.58 4.47
CA ILE A 28 2.70 5.43 4.05
C ILE A 28 1.31 5.50 4.67
N LYS A 29 1.20 5.85 5.97
CA LYS A 29 -0.10 5.98 6.66
C LYS A 29 -0.95 7.13 6.11
N GLN A 30 -0.31 8.23 5.70
CA GLN A 30 -0.99 9.38 5.11
C GLN A 30 -1.29 9.20 3.62
N MET A 31 -0.65 8.22 2.97
CA MET A 31 -0.86 7.94 1.56
C MET A 31 -2.32 7.53 1.33
N LYS A 32 -2.99 8.23 0.40
CA LYS A 32 -4.34 7.84 -0.02
C LYS A 32 -4.28 6.45 -0.65
N PRO A 33 -5.31 5.60 -0.44
CA PRO A 33 -5.38 4.31 -1.12
C PRO A 33 -5.29 4.53 -2.63
N LEU A 34 -4.28 3.92 -3.25
CA LEU A 34 -4.11 3.97 -4.69
C LEU A 34 -5.28 3.22 -5.33
N ASN A 35 -6.13 3.94 -6.06
CA ASN A 35 -7.17 3.32 -6.84
C ASN A 35 -6.56 2.71 -8.11
N ILE A 36 -6.00 1.52 -7.97
CA ILE A 36 -5.49 0.69 -9.08
C ILE A 36 -6.61 -0.07 -9.82
N GLY A 37 -7.89 0.24 -9.54
CA GLY A 37 -9.06 -0.42 -10.12
C GLY A 37 -9.13 -0.30 -11.66
N CYS A 38 -8.43 0.67 -12.25
CA CYS A 38 -8.31 0.80 -13.70
C CYS A 38 -7.24 -0.12 -14.33
N MET A 39 -6.29 -0.63 -13.54
CA MET A 39 -5.18 -1.48 -14.01
C MET A 39 -5.41 -2.97 -13.72
N VAL A 40 -6.38 -3.29 -12.87
CA VAL A 40 -6.73 -4.67 -12.51
C VAL A 40 -8.10 -5.03 -13.08
N SER A 41 -8.22 -6.23 -13.64
CA SER A 41 -9.54 -6.76 -13.99
C SER A 41 -10.41 -6.84 -12.73
N PRO A 42 -11.69 -6.44 -12.80
CA PRO A 42 -12.57 -6.48 -11.66
C PRO A 42 -12.65 -7.92 -11.13
N VAL A 43 -12.33 -8.09 -9.85
CA VAL A 43 -12.50 -9.37 -9.17
C VAL A 43 -14.01 -9.63 -9.10
N LYS A 44 -14.49 -10.68 -9.77
CA LYS A 44 -15.87 -11.14 -9.63
C LYS A 44 -16.12 -11.41 -8.16
N LYS A 45 -16.91 -10.57 -7.51
CA LYS A 45 -17.40 -10.82 -6.16
C LYS A 45 -18.26 -12.09 -6.25
N PHE A 46 -17.77 -13.20 -5.73
CA PHE A 46 -18.63 -14.33 -5.43
C PHE A 46 -19.47 -13.89 -4.23
N GLU A 47 -20.70 -13.46 -4.50
CA GLU A 47 -21.73 -13.22 -3.48
C GLU A 47 -22.06 -14.57 -2.84
N ASN A 48 -21.31 -14.98 -1.81
CA ASN A 48 -21.87 -15.87 -0.80
C ASN A 48 -22.73 -15.04 0.15
N GLU A 49 -23.86 -14.61 -0.41
CA GLU A 49 -25.03 -14.24 0.35
C GLU A 49 -25.49 -15.48 1.13
N LYS A 50 -25.39 -15.42 2.46
CA LYS A 50 -26.54 -15.48 3.38
C LYS A 50 -26.07 -15.63 4.82
N THR A 51 -25.96 -14.50 5.50
CA THR A 51 -26.42 -14.43 6.89
C THR A 51 -27.95 -14.34 6.85
N VAL A 52 -28.66 -15.33 7.38
CA VAL A 52 -29.97 -15.12 7.99
C VAL A 52 -30.01 -15.91 9.28
N MET A 53 -29.87 -15.21 10.41
CA MET A 53 -30.43 -15.64 11.69
C MET A 53 -31.94 -15.30 11.69
N VAL A 54 -32.68 -15.98 12.57
CA VAL A 54 -34.01 -15.65 13.13
C VAL A 54 -35.25 -16.25 12.43
N LYS A 55 -35.71 -17.41 12.90
CA LYS A 55 -36.80 -17.54 13.89
C LYS A 55 -36.82 -18.92 14.51
#